data_AF-A0AAN4PFG9-F1
#
_entry.id   AF-A0AAN4PFG9-F1
#
_cell.length_a   1.000
_cell.length_b   1.000
_cell.length_c   1.000
_cell.angle_alpha   90.00
_cell.angle_beta   90.00
_cell.angle_gamma   90.00
#
_symmetry.space_group_name_H-M   'P 1'
#
loop_
_entity.id
_entity.type
_entity.pdbx_description
1 polymer ?
#
loop_
_entity_poly.entity_id
_entity_poly.type
_entity_poly.pdbx_seq_one_letter_code
_entity_poly.pdbx_strand_id
1 'polypeptide(L)'
;MWTGKRCVSVEGQGERPTQRPAQGKTEGPFYSWYEGLSCGEVKTASDLVWDIIDEEGPFDGVIGFSQGASLALSILYHHQINRPHQPPPFRFAVFLCSVLSISPDPKFNADIIDKYSRYYKSSVEPGLEDNMANISEEDDEVEEEKNSKMKKVPKRRVMLLLPGQKRALANDVVGLVRQLSENAAGHDGTAQKLWKQRGGDEGFPRVYHPLVNKQRISIPTVHVIGRSDPLRRQSELQARLCNKSLARVVEISGGHRVPRTSSDLQSVAFAIEWAIRMAQLQ
;
A
#
# COMPACT_ATOMS: atom_id res chain seq x y z
N MET A 1 -1.40 30.70 -3.32
CA MET A 1 -2.01 30.38 -2.01
C MET A 1 -1.34 29.19 -1.29
N TRP A 2 -0.13 28.76 -1.69
CA TRP A 2 0.67 27.69 -1.05
C TRP A 2 1.69 28.21 -0.02
N THR A 3 1.70 29.51 0.25
CA THR A 3 2.73 30.20 1.01
C THR A 3 2.72 29.75 2.47
N GLY A 4 3.82 29.17 2.94
CA GLY A 4 4.03 28.82 4.34
C GLY A 4 3.72 27.38 4.75
N LYS A 5 3.36 26.48 3.81
CA LYS A 5 3.19 25.04 4.09
C LYS A 5 4.44 24.26 3.68
N ARG A 6 4.95 23.42 4.58
CA ARG A 6 6.09 22.55 4.30
C ARG A 6 5.61 21.15 3.97
N CYS A 7 5.94 20.66 2.78
CA CYS A 7 5.64 19.29 2.37
C CYS A 7 6.94 18.54 2.10
N VAL A 8 6.99 17.27 2.48
CA VAL A 8 8.04 16.36 2.02
C VAL A 8 7.54 15.62 0.77
N SER A 9 8.36 15.60 -0.29
CA SER A 9 8.12 14.77 -1.47
C SER A 9 8.81 13.43 -1.29
N VAL A 10 8.06 12.34 -1.38
CA VAL A 10 8.60 10.98 -1.30
C VAL A 10 8.97 10.51 -2.71
N GLU A 11 9.99 11.14 -3.29
CA GLU A 11 10.62 10.74 -4.56
C GLU A 11 11.86 9.90 -4.27
N GLY A 12 12.02 8.76 -4.96
CA GLY A 12 13.09 7.78 -4.67
C GLY A 12 14.43 8.45 -4.40
N GLN A 13 15.01 8.23 -3.20
CA GLN A 13 16.32 8.74 -2.80
C GLN A 13 17.34 7.60 -2.76
N GLY A 14 17.44 6.82 -3.84
CA GLY A 14 18.42 5.74 -3.93
C GLY A 14 19.58 6.12 -4.83
N GLU A 15 20.83 6.06 -4.37
CA GLU A 15 22.04 6.16 -5.21
C GLU A 15 22.22 4.95 -6.16
N ARG A 16 21.16 4.45 -6.78
CA ARG A 16 21.24 3.32 -7.71
C ARG A 16 20.47 3.61 -8.99
N PRO A 17 21.15 3.72 -10.14
CA PRO A 17 20.50 4.04 -11.41
C PRO A 17 19.53 2.93 -11.79
N THR A 18 18.23 3.24 -11.82
CA THR A 18 17.26 2.36 -12.49
C THR A 18 17.32 2.62 -14.00
N GLN A 19 17.29 1.56 -14.80
CA GLN A 19 17.35 1.67 -16.26
C GLN A 19 16.05 2.23 -16.86
N ARG A 20 16.22 2.88 -18.02
CA ARG A 20 15.23 3.61 -18.83
C ARG A 20 13.76 3.15 -18.70
N PRO A 21 12.80 4.06 -18.47
CA PRO A 21 11.39 3.75 -18.66
C PRO A 21 11.10 3.43 -20.13
N ALA A 22 10.21 2.46 -20.35
CA ALA A 22 9.69 2.17 -21.68
C ALA A 22 8.87 3.37 -22.17
N GLN A 23 9.31 3.94 -23.31
CA GLN A 23 8.73 5.06 -24.06
C GLN A 23 9.17 6.48 -23.63
N GLY A 24 10.25 6.94 -24.25
CA GLY A 24 10.65 8.36 -24.29
C GLY A 24 12.15 8.58 -24.13
N LYS A 25 12.75 9.42 -24.98
CA LYS A 25 14.11 9.96 -24.79
C LYS A 25 14.07 10.99 -23.66
N THR A 26 14.10 10.54 -22.42
CA THR A 26 14.47 11.39 -21.27
C THR A 26 15.66 10.73 -20.59
N GLU A 27 16.81 11.40 -20.62
CA GLU A 27 18.02 10.98 -19.91
C GLU A 27 17.78 11.14 -18.39
N GLY A 28 18.26 10.15 -17.62
CA GLY A 28 17.98 10.00 -16.19
C GLY A 28 18.73 11.01 -15.29
N PRO A 29 18.79 10.76 -13.96
CA PRO A 29 18.54 9.48 -13.28
C PRO A 29 17.07 9.24 -12.87
N PHE A 30 16.71 7.96 -12.76
CA PHE A 30 15.44 7.47 -12.19
C PHE A 30 15.76 6.69 -10.90
N TYR A 31 15.03 6.95 -9.81
CA TYR A 31 15.29 6.38 -8.49
C TYR A 31 14.10 5.58 -7.97
N SER A 32 14.36 4.48 -7.26
CA SER A 32 13.36 3.60 -6.64
C SER A 32 13.59 3.51 -5.14
N TRP A 33 12.52 3.43 -4.35
CA TRP A 33 12.56 3.26 -2.90
C TRP A 33 12.79 1.80 -2.49
N TYR A 34 12.37 0.84 -3.32
CA TYR A 34 12.51 -0.60 -3.06
C TYR A 34 12.33 -1.44 -4.34
N GLU A 35 13.01 -2.59 -4.45
CA GLU A 35 12.85 -3.51 -5.59
C GLU A 35 11.79 -4.58 -5.29
N GLY A 36 10.53 -4.26 -5.56
CA GLY A 36 9.43 -5.22 -5.48
C GLY A 36 8.53 -5.04 -4.25
N LEU A 37 8.21 -6.14 -3.56
CA LEU A 37 7.18 -6.14 -2.51
C LEU A 37 7.71 -6.57 -1.12
N SER A 38 8.95 -6.20 -0.80
CA SER A 38 9.65 -6.62 0.42
C SER A 38 9.31 -5.76 1.64
N CYS A 39 8.92 -6.38 2.75
CA CYS A 39 8.67 -5.65 4.00
C CYS A 39 9.94 -4.96 4.52
N GLY A 40 11.08 -5.66 4.45
CA GLY A 40 12.37 -5.11 4.88
C GLY A 40 12.80 -3.87 4.10
N GLU A 41 12.59 -3.83 2.78
CA GLU A 41 12.96 -2.65 1.99
C GLU A 41 12.00 -1.49 2.22
N VAL A 42 10.70 -1.77 2.39
CA VAL A 42 9.70 -0.76 2.78
C VAL A 42 10.00 -0.21 4.16
N LYS A 43 10.52 -1.04 5.07
CA LYS A 43 11.01 -0.61 6.39
C LYS A 43 12.19 0.33 6.23
N THR A 44 13.24 -0.05 5.50
CA THR A 44 14.41 0.81 5.26
C THR A 44 14.01 2.16 4.65
N ALA A 45 13.12 2.15 3.64
CA ALA A 45 12.64 3.39 3.02
C ALA A 45 11.76 4.22 3.97
N SER A 46 10.95 3.57 4.83
CA SER A 46 10.18 4.27 5.87
C SER A 46 11.09 4.91 6.91
N ASP A 47 12.11 4.19 7.36
CA ASP A 47 13.08 4.68 8.34
C ASP A 47 13.79 5.94 7.80
N LEU A 48 14.20 5.94 6.54
CA LEU A 48 14.80 7.13 5.89
C LEU A 48 13.85 8.34 5.87
N VAL A 49 12.55 8.12 5.61
CA VAL A 49 11.56 9.22 5.68
C VAL A 49 11.36 9.70 7.11
N TRP A 50 11.41 8.81 8.11
CA TRP A 50 11.35 9.19 9.52
C TRP A 50 12.58 10.00 9.94
N ASP A 51 13.78 9.62 9.51
CA ASP A 51 15.00 10.39 9.78
C ASP A 51 14.86 11.82 9.22
N ILE A 52 14.35 11.99 7.99
CA ILE A 52 14.07 13.31 7.40
C ILE A 52 13.02 14.10 8.20
N ILE A 53 11.96 13.43 8.68
CA ILE A 53 10.95 14.07 9.53
C ILE A 53 11.58 14.57 10.84
N ASP A 54 12.46 13.78 11.44
CA ASP A 54 13.12 14.11 12.71
C ASP A 54 14.14 15.24 12.53
N GLU A 55 14.87 15.27 11.41
CA GLU A 55 15.90 16.28 11.12
C GLU A 55 15.33 17.61 10.60
N GLU A 56 14.36 17.56 9.68
CA GLU A 56 13.88 18.74 8.95
C GLU A 56 12.44 19.16 9.30
N GLY A 57 11.71 18.33 10.04
CA GLY A 57 10.32 18.55 10.41
C GLY A 57 10.10 19.76 11.34
N PRO A 58 8.83 20.08 11.66
CA PRO A 58 7.61 19.40 11.23
C PRO A 58 7.21 19.74 9.79
N PHE A 59 6.69 18.74 9.07
CA PHE A 59 6.04 18.91 7.78
C PHE A 59 4.52 18.97 7.95
N ASP A 60 3.84 19.87 7.23
CA ASP A 60 2.38 19.92 7.21
C ASP A 60 1.77 18.76 6.41
N GLY A 61 2.45 18.30 5.36
CA GLY A 61 1.91 17.29 4.47
C GLY A 61 2.96 16.44 3.77
N VAL A 62 2.50 15.37 3.15
CA VAL A 62 3.32 14.47 2.32
C VAL A 62 2.74 14.36 0.93
N ILE A 63 3.61 14.37 -0.08
CA ILE A 63 3.24 14.13 -1.47
C ILE A 63 4.08 12.99 -2.02
N GLY A 64 3.47 12.08 -2.78
CA GLY A 64 4.18 10.99 -3.41
C GLY A 64 3.56 10.61 -4.74
N PHE A 65 4.39 10.09 -5.65
CA PHE A 65 3.97 9.51 -6.92
C PHE A 65 4.29 8.02 -6.97
N SER A 66 3.36 7.22 -7.51
CA SER A 66 3.53 5.78 -7.74
C SER A 66 4.00 5.04 -6.48
N GLN A 67 5.23 4.51 -6.48
CA GLN A 67 5.83 3.85 -5.32
C GLN A 67 5.97 4.80 -4.12
N GLY A 68 6.36 6.05 -4.33
CA GLY A 68 6.47 7.05 -3.27
C GLY A 68 5.14 7.37 -2.59
N ALA A 69 4.05 7.39 -3.36
CA ALA A 69 2.70 7.53 -2.82
C ALA A 69 2.34 6.33 -1.91
N SER A 70 2.76 5.14 -2.32
CA SER A 70 2.49 3.88 -1.61
C SER A 70 3.31 3.78 -0.32
N LEU A 71 4.54 4.29 -0.33
CA LEU A 71 5.39 4.43 0.85
C LEU A 71 4.80 5.42 1.86
N ALA A 72 4.43 6.63 1.40
CA ALA A 72 3.77 7.63 2.24
C ALA A 72 2.47 7.10 2.87
N LEU A 73 1.68 6.36 2.09
CA LEU A 73 0.46 5.71 2.59
C LEU A 73 0.80 4.62 3.60
N SER A 74 1.82 3.80 3.32
CA SER A 74 2.29 2.76 4.25
C SER A 74 2.71 3.34 5.60
N ILE A 75 3.49 4.43 5.62
CA ILE A 75 3.91 5.14 6.83
C ILE A 75 2.69 5.60 7.64
N LEU A 76 1.74 6.27 6.99
CA LEU A 76 0.52 6.76 7.64
C LEU A 76 -0.36 5.62 8.17
N TYR A 77 -0.54 4.56 7.38
CA TYR A 77 -1.38 3.42 7.76
C TYR A 77 -0.75 2.59 8.89
N HIS A 78 0.56 2.38 8.81
CA HIS A 78 1.33 1.69 9.85
C HIS A 78 1.30 2.47 11.17
N HIS A 79 1.45 3.80 11.12
CA HIS A 79 1.29 4.67 12.28
C HIS A 79 -0.12 4.57 12.88
N GLN A 80 -1.16 4.61 12.04
CA GLN A 80 -2.56 4.48 12.48
C GLN A 80 -2.83 3.17 13.24
N ILE A 81 -2.17 2.08 12.86
CA ILE A 81 -2.32 0.77 13.51
C ILE A 81 -1.53 0.71 14.83
N ASN A 82 -0.28 1.14 14.81
CA ASN A 82 0.67 0.89 15.90
C ASN A 82 0.73 2.00 16.94
N ARG A 83 0.34 3.22 16.56
CA ARG A 83 0.39 4.42 17.42
C ARG A 83 -0.92 5.22 17.33
N PRO A 84 -2.10 4.60 17.53
CA PRO A 84 -3.40 5.24 17.30
C PRO A 84 -3.69 6.45 18.22
N HIS A 85 -2.96 6.57 19.32
CA HIS A 85 -3.11 7.68 20.27
C HIS A 85 -2.10 8.82 20.03
N GLN A 86 -1.14 8.62 19.12
CA GLN A 86 -0.17 9.65 18.76
C GLN A 86 -0.64 10.39 17.50
N PRO A 87 -0.41 11.71 17.41
CA PRO A 87 -0.73 12.45 16.20
C PRO A 87 0.03 11.86 15.00
N PRO A 88 -0.58 11.83 13.80
CA PRO A 88 0.10 11.39 12.59
C PRO A 88 1.26 12.35 12.25
N PRO A 89 2.30 11.87 11.54
CA PRO A 89 3.47 12.68 11.18
C PRO A 89 3.17 13.82 10.19
N PHE A 90 2.02 13.75 9.52
CA PHE A 90 1.56 14.73 8.54
C PHE A 90 0.10 15.11 8.83
N ARG A 91 -0.28 16.35 8.52
CA ARG A 91 -1.66 16.84 8.66
C ARG A 91 -2.49 16.60 7.39
N PHE A 92 -1.88 16.41 6.23
CA PHE A 92 -2.56 15.98 4.99
C PHE A 92 -1.63 15.15 4.10
N ALA A 93 -2.20 14.43 3.14
CA ALA A 93 -1.42 13.66 2.16
C ALA A 93 -1.97 13.76 0.73
N VAL A 94 -1.07 13.69 -0.24
CA VAL A 94 -1.39 13.71 -1.68
C VAL A 94 -0.73 12.49 -2.35
N PHE A 95 -1.55 11.61 -2.90
CA PHE A 95 -1.13 10.35 -3.50
C PHE A 95 -1.41 10.38 -5.00
N LEU A 96 -0.36 10.49 -5.81
CA LEU A 96 -0.46 10.49 -7.26
C LEU A 96 -0.22 9.07 -7.80
N CYS A 97 -1.23 8.49 -8.45
CA CYS A 97 -1.16 7.15 -9.06
C CYS A 97 -0.60 6.08 -8.10
N SER A 98 -1.05 6.05 -6.84
CA SER A 98 -0.56 5.10 -5.85
C SER A 98 -0.73 3.65 -6.31
N VAL A 99 0.31 2.85 -6.07
CA VAL A 99 0.29 1.39 -6.27
C VAL A 99 0.03 0.69 -4.94
N LEU A 100 0.15 -0.65 -4.89
CA LEU A 100 -0.03 -1.38 -3.64
C LEU A 100 0.94 -0.89 -2.55
N SER A 101 0.36 -0.54 -1.39
CA SER A 101 1.11 -0.32 -0.15
C SER A 101 1.32 -1.63 0.60
N ILE A 102 2.48 -1.74 1.24
CA ILE A 102 2.96 -2.94 1.91
C ILE A 102 3.35 -2.55 3.32
N SER A 103 3.08 -3.41 4.29
CA SER A 103 3.53 -3.21 5.65
C SER A 103 5.06 -3.31 5.76
N PRO A 104 5.72 -2.42 6.51
CA PRO A 104 7.12 -2.60 6.89
C PRO A 104 7.31 -3.71 7.94
N ASP A 105 6.23 -4.23 8.53
CA ASP A 105 6.26 -5.32 9.50
C ASP A 105 6.02 -6.68 8.82
N PRO A 106 7.02 -7.58 8.79
CA PRO A 106 6.85 -8.91 8.19
C PRO A 106 5.91 -9.81 9.00
N LYS A 107 5.61 -9.47 10.27
CA LYS A 107 4.62 -10.18 11.08
C LYS A 107 3.20 -9.66 10.89
N PHE A 108 3.02 -8.61 10.08
CA PHE A 108 1.70 -8.06 9.81
C PHE A 108 0.78 -9.12 9.21
N ASN A 109 -0.34 -9.41 9.90
CA ASN A 109 -1.32 -10.42 9.48
C ASN A 109 -0.73 -11.82 9.25
N ALA A 110 0.37 -12.19 9.92
CA ALA A 110 1.03 -13.50 9.74
C ALA A 110 0.08 -14.68 9.98
N ASP A 111 -0.81 -14.58 10.97
CA ASP A 111 -1.87 -15.55 11.29
C ASP A 111 -2.86 -15.76 10.15
N ILE A 112 -3.26 -14.66 9.51
CA ILE A 112 -4.16 -14.65 8.34
C ILE A 112 -3.42 -15.25 7.14
N ILE A 113 -2.17 -14.87 6.95
CA ILE A 113 -1.38 -15.29 5.78
C ILE A 113 -1.05 -16.77 5.86
N ASP A 114 -0.66 -17.30 7.01
CA ASP A 114 -0.45 -18.73 7.17
C ASP A 114 -1.73 -19.53 6.85
N LYS A 115 -2.88 -19.11 7.42
CA LYS A 115 -4.20 -19.72 7.18
C LYS A 115 -4.64 -19.68 5.70
N TYR A 116 -4.20 -18.67 4.93
CA TYR A 116 -4.61 -18.50 3.52
C TYR A 116 -3.51 -18.76 2.50
N SER A 117 -2.27 -19.01 2.94
CA SER A 117 -1.08 -19.31 2.12
C SER A 117 -1.33 -20.44 1.11
N ARG A 118 -2.17 -21.41 1.47
CA ARG A 118 -2.58 -22.53 0.62
C ARG A 118 -3.33 -22.10 -0.65
N TYR A 119 -4.15 -21.05 -0.59
CA TYR A 119 -4.82 -20.50 -1.79
C TYR A 119 -3.83 -19.78 -2.71
N TYR A 120 -2.75 -19.25 -2.15
CA TYR A 120 -1.69 -18.59 -2.92
C TYR A 120 -0.83 -19.61 -3.67
N LYS A 121 -0.47 -20.74 -3.06
CA LYS A 121 0.33 -21.80 -3.71
C LYS A 121 -0.35 -22.37 -4.96
N SER A 122 -1.67 -22.58 -4.92
CA SER A 122 -2.44 -23.07 -6.07
C SER A 122 -2.52 -22.07 -7.24
N SER A 123 -2.38 -20.76 -6.99
CA SER A 123 -2.47 -19.72 -8.03
C SER A 123 -1.14 -19.43 -8.73
N VAL A 124 -0.02 -19.90 -8.17
CA VAL A 124 1.34 -19.67 -8.71
C VAL A 124 1.82 -20.85 -9.56
N GLU A 125 1.31 -22.07 -9.34
CA GLU A 125 1.58 -23.25 -10.16
C GLU A 125 0.27 -23.82 -10.76
N PRO A 126 -0.06 -23.50 -12.03
CA PRO A 126 -1.19 -24.12 -12.71
C PRO A 126 -0.86 -25.60 -12.98
N GLY A 127 -1.53 -26.52 -12.28
CA GLY A 127 -1.34 -27.97 -12.45
C GLY A 127 -1.63 -28.86 -11.22
N LEU A 128 -1.91 -28.28 -10.04
CA LEU A 128 -2.27 -28.99 -8.80
C LEU A 128 -3.80 -29.10 -8.59
N GLU A 129 -4.60 -28.96 -9.64
CA GLU A 129 -6.07 -28.89 -9.56
C GLU A 129 -6.72 -30.24 -9.14
N ASP A 130 -6.07 -31.37 -9.38
CA ASP A 130 -6.70 -32.70 -9.26
C ASP A 130 -6.79 -33.29 -7.83
N ASN A 131 -6.15 -32.70 -6.82
CA ASN A 131 -6.12 -33.31 -5.47
C ASN A 131 -7.10 -32.72 -4.45
N MET A 132 -8.00 -31.80 -4.85
CA MET A 132 -8.87 -31.07 -3.90
C MET A 132 -10.35 -31.47 -3.90
N ALA A 133 -10.70 -32.64 -4.47
CA ALA A 133 -12.05 -33.21 -4.28
C ALA A 133 -12.31 -33.73 -2.84
N ASN A 134 -11.28 -33.80 -1.99
CA ASN A 134 -11.37 -34.31 -0.61
C ASN A 134 -10.81 -33.30 0.40
N ILE A 135 -11.55 -32.24 0.73
CA ILE A 135 -11.22 -31.38 1.88
C ILE A 135 -12.47 -31.27 2.76
N SER A 136 -12.44 -31.97 3.89
CA SER A 136 -13.48 -31.97 4.91
C SER A 136 -13.56 -30.62 5.63
N GLU A 137 -14.78 -30.27 6.03
CA GLU A 137 -15.21 -28.96 6.52
C GLU A 137 -14.94 -28.72 8.03
N GLU A 138 -14.11 -29.55 8.68
CA GLU A 138 -14.11 -29.69 10.15
C GLU A 138 -13.19 -28.72 10.94
N ASP A 139 -12.26 -27.99 10.30
CA ASP A 139 -11.24 -27.19 11.03
C ASP A 139 -11.68 -25.76 11.44
N ASP A 140 -12.95 -25.38 11.29
CA ASP A 140 -13.43 -24.02 11.65
C ASP A 140 -14.14 -23.94 13.03
N GLU A 141 -14.19 -25.01 13.83
CA GLU A 141 -14.63 -24.95 15.23
C GLU A 141 -13.48 -24.63 16.20
N VAL A 142 -13.69 -23.61 17.03
CA VAL A 142 -12.74 -23.18 18.06
C VAL A 142 -12.89 -24.10 19.27
N GLU A 143 -11.93 -25.00 19.51
CA GLU A 143 -11.84 -25.68 20.81
C GLU A 143 -11.43 -24.65 21.89
N GLU A 144 -12.36 -24.34 22.80
CA GLU A 144 -12.08 -23.62 24.03
C GLU A 144 -11.23 -24.49 24.97
N GLU A 145 -9.90 -24.38 24.90
CA GLU A 145 -9.04 -24.88 25.97
C GLU A 145 -9.24 -24.04 27.25
N LYS A 146 -9.95 -24.64 28.20
CA LYS A 146 -10.07 -24.14 29.57
C LYS A 146 -8.80 -24.48 30.37
N ASN A 147 -7.80 -23.60 30.44
CA ASN A 147 -7.13 -23.34 31.74
C ASN A 147 -6.21 -22.11 31.86
N SER A 148 -6.36 -21.46 33.03
CA SER A 148 -5.42 -20.64 33.80
C SER A 148 -4.83 -19.32 33.26
N LYS A 149 -5.34 -18.22 33.86
CA LYS A 149 -4.71 -16.93 34.21
C LYS A 149 -3.58 -16.41 33.29
N MET A 150 -3.95 -15.69 32.23
CA MET A 150 -3.05 -14.69 31.61
C MET A 150 -3.82 -13.43 31.18
N LYS A 151 -3.16 -12.28 31.33
CA LYS A 151 -3.72 -10.92 31.22
C LYS A 151 -4.47 -10.72 29.89
N LYS A 152 -5.67 -10.11 29.96
CA LYS A 152 -6.56 -9.85 28.82
C LYS A 152 -5.86 -9.03 27.73
N VAL A 153 -5.42 -9.68 26.65
CA VAL A 153 -5.04 -9.04 25.39
C VAL A 153 -6.31 -8.54 24.69
N PRO A 154 -6.31 -7.35 24.04
CA PRO A 154 -7.50 -6.82 23.37
C PRO A 154 -7.98 -7.78 22.28
N LYS A 155 -9.22 -8.26 22.39
CA LYS A 155 -9.87 -9.14 21.41
C LYS A 155 -9.96 -8.43 20.05
N ARG A 156 -9.02 -8.71 19.13
CA ARG A 156 -9.16 -8.35 17.71
C ARG A 156 -10.35 -9.15 17.16
N ARG A 157 -11.49 -8.49 16.88
CA ARG A 157 -12.64 -9.11 16.21
C ARG A 157 -12.21 -9.55 14.81
N VAL A 158 -11.82 -10.82 14.67
CA VAL A 158 -11.57 -11.50 13.40
C VAL A 158 -12.80 -11.32 12.53
N MET A 159 -12.62 -10.78 11.33
CA MET A 159 -13.71 -10.68 10.36
C MET A 159 -13.93 -12.09 9.80
N LEU A 160 -15.08 -12.69 10.09
CA LEU A 160 -15.49 -13.97 9.53
C LEU A 160 -15.87 -13.75 8.07
N LEU A 161 -14.89 -13.87 7.17
CA LEU A 161 -15.16 -14.00 5.74
C LEU A 161 -15.65 -15.42 5.47
N LEU A 162 -16.66 -15.58 4.61
CA LEU A 162 -17.06 -16.90 4.11
C LEU A 162 -15.90 -17.53 3.30
N PRO A 163 -15.78 -18.86 3.20
CA PRO A 163 -14.73 -19.52 2.41
C PRO A 163 -14.57 -18.99 0.98
N GLY A 164 -15.67 -18.75 0.27
CA GLY A 164 -15.65 -18.15 -1.07
C GLY A 164 -15.09 -16.72 -1.09
N GLN A 165 -15.35 -15.92 -0.04
CA GLN A 165 -14.83 -14.57 0.09
C GLN A 165 -13.32 -14.56 0.41
N LYS A 166 -12.85 -15.53 1.20
CA LYS A 166 -11.41 -15.71 1.50
C LYS A 166 -10.63 -16.02 0.21
N ARG A 167 -11.13 -16.95 -0.62
CA ARG A 167 -10.53 -17.28 -1.92
C ARG A 167 -10.55 -16.10 -2.89
N ALA A 168 -11.67 -15.38 -2.98
CA ALA A 168 -11.78 -14.20 -3.82
C ALA A 168 -10.78 -13.10 -3.42
N LEU A 169 -10.61 -12.85 -2.13
CA LEU A 169 -9.61 -11.91 -1.61
C LEU A 169 -8.18 -12.35 -1.96
N ALA A 170 -7.86 -13.64 -1.79
CA ALA A 170 -6.53 -14.16 -2.11
C ALA A 170 -6.22 -13.97 -3.60
N ASN A 171 -7.14 -14.38 -4.48
CA ASN A 171 -7.03 -14.18 -5.92
C ASN A 171 -6.89 -12.71 -6.30
N ASP A 172 -7.61 -11.83 -5.60
CA ASP A 172 -7.53 -10.39 -5.83
C ASP A 172 -6.13 -9.83 -5.51
N VAL A 173 -5.59 -10.18 -4.33
CA VAL A 173 -4.24 -9.78 -3.92
C VAL A 173 -3.20 -10.32 -4.89
N VAL A 174 -3.29 -11.59 -5.31
CA VAL A 174 -2.37 -12.16 -6.33
C VAL A 174 -2.46 -11.40 -7.64
N GLY A 175 -3.68 -11.13 -8.12
CA GLY A 175 -3.90 -10.41 -9.37
C GLY A 175 -3.28 -9.02 -9.35
N LEU A 176 -3.44 -8.29 -8.25
CA LEU A 176 -2.87 -6.96 -8.06
C LEU A 176 -1.33 -7.00 -7.99
N VAL A 177 -0.76 -7.96 -7.27
CA VAL A 177 0.70 -8.16 -7.17
C VAL A 177 1.31 -8.53 -8.51
N ARG A 178 0.67 -9.44 -9.26
CA ARG A 178 1.10 -9.82 -10.61
C ARG A 178 1.03 -8.61 -11.54
N GLN A 179 -0.07 -7.88 -11.51
CA GLN A 179 -0.24 -6.67 -12.32
C GLN A 179 0.82 -5.61 -12.01
N LEU A 180 1.13 -5.37 -10.74
CA LEU A 180 2.20 -4.44 -10.38
C LEU A 180 3.55 -4.90 -10.92
N SER A 181 3.83 -6.20 -10.81
CA SER A 181 5.10 -6.80 -11.28
C SER A 181 5.25 -6.73 -12.80
N GLU A 182 4.15 -6.86 -13.56
CA GLU A 182 4.12 -6.77 -15.03
C GLU A 182 4.22 -5.32 -15.55
N ASN A 183 3.78 -4.33 -14.75
CA ASN A 183 3.69 -2.93 -15.16
C ASN A 183 4.71 -2.00 -14.49
N ALA A 184 5.53 -2.48 -13.55
CA ALA A 184 6.61 -1.71 -12.95
C ALA A 184 7.63 -1.31 -14.04
N ALA A 185 7.76 0.00 -14.28
CA ALA A 185 8.72 0.54 -15.23
C ALA A 185 10.14 0.30 -14.71
N GLY A 186 10.82 -0.69 -15.31
CA GLY A 186 12.10 -1.21 -14.84
C GLY A 186 11.87 -2.30 -13.80
N HIS A 187 12.55 -3.43 -13.95
CA HIS A 187 13.01 -4.42 -12.95
C HIS A 187 13.23 -5.72 -13.74
N ASP A 188 14.47 -6.22 -13.73
CA ASP A 188 15.07 -7.36 -14.46
C ASP A 188 14.42 -8.73 -14.16
N GLY A 189 13.08 -8.78 -14.20
CA GLY A 189 12.33 -9.87 -13.59
C GLY A 189 12.68 -10.04 -12.10
N THR A 190 13.35 -9.11 -11.42
CA THR A 190 13.80 -9.27 -10.02
C THR A 190 12.62 -9.44 -9.09
N ALA A 191 11.57 -8.64 -9.23
CA ALA A 191 10.32 -8.83 -8.49
C ALA A 191 9.70 -10.22 -8.77
N GLN A 192 9.77 -10.70 -10.01
CA GLN A 192 9.27 -12.02 -10.43
C GLN A 192 10.18 -13.18 -9.96
N LYS A 193 11.50 -12.99 -9.92
CA LYS A 193 12.53 -13.91 -9.40
C LYS A 193 12.39 -14.01 -7.88
N LEU A 194 12.25 -12.89 -7.18
CA LEU A 194 11.99 -12.83 -5.74
C LEU A 194 10.64 -13.45 -5.38
N TRP A 195 9.59 -13.21 -6.18
CA TRP A 195 8.29 -13.88 -6.03
C TRP A 195 8.39 -15.41 -6.15
N LYS A 196 9.24 -15.90 -7.06
CA LYS A 196 9.47 -17.34 -7.27
C LYS A 196 10.44 -17.97 -6.26
N GLN A 197 11.38 -17.20 -5.70
CA GLN A 197 12.45 -17.70 -4.83
C GLN A 197 12.17 -17.52 -3.33
N ARG A 198 11.37 -16.53 -2.93
CA ARG A 198 11.12 -16.28 -1.50
C ARG A 198 9.99 -17.18 -1.00
N GLY A 199 10.38 -18.28 -0.34
CA GLY A 199 9.51 -19.00 0.59
C GLY A 199 9.48 -18.34 1.99
N GLY A 200 8.52 -18.72 2.82
CA GLY A 200 8.42 -18.25 4.21
C GLY A 200 7.74 -16.89 4.40
N ASP A 201 7.81 -16.34 5.62
CA ASP A 201 7.11 -15.12 6.02
C ASP A 201 7.49 -13.87 5.20
N GLU A 202 8.74 -13.78 4.74
CA GLU A 202 9.25 -12.66 3.92
C GLU A 202 8.90 -12.75 2.42
N GLY A 203 8.40 -13.90 1.96
CA GLY A 203 8.06 -14.14 0.55
C GLY A 203 6.67 -13.68 0.16
N PHE A 204 5.76 -13.60 1.12
CA PHE A 204 4.39 -13.17 0.87
C PHE A 204 4.21 -11.67 1.18
N PRO A 205 3.81 -10.84 0.20
CA PRO A 205 3.73 -9.41 0.39
C PRO A 205 2.66 -9.04 1.42
N ARG A 206 3.05 -8.27 2.43
CA ARG A 206 2.17 -7.82 3.53
C ARG A 206 1.30 -6.63 3.10
N VAL A 207 0.50 -6.83 2.05
CA VAL A 207 -0.32 -5.80 1.42
C VAL A 207 -1.39 -5.29 2.38
N TYR A 208 -1.55 -3.96 2.48
CA TYR A 208 -2.72 -3.37 3.11
C TYR A 208 -3.93 -3.46 2.18
N HIS A 209 -4.97 -4.16 2.61
CA HIS A 209 -6.19 -4.39 1.84
C HIS A 209 -7.45 -3.98 2.63
N PRO A 210 -8.32 -3.09 2.09
CA PRO A 210 -9.41 -2.47 2.84
C PRO A 210 -10.51 -3.44 3.31
N LEU A 211 -10.57 -4.66 2.75
CA LEU A 211 -11.49 -5.71 3.20
C LEU A 211 -11.05 -6.38 4.51
N VAL A 212 -9.74 -6.49 4.78
CA VAL A 212 -9.22 -7.17 5.98
C VAL A 212 -8.60 -6.21 6.98
N ASN A 213 -8.19 -5.02 6.55
CA ASN A 213 -7.70 -3.99 7.44
C ASN A 213 -8.82 -2.97 7.71
N LYS A 214 -9.20 -2.80 8.99
CA LYS A 214 -10.36 -1.99 9.41
C LYS A 214 -9.99 -0.55 9.75
N GLN A 215 -8.73 -0.31 10.11
CA GLN A 215 -8.19 1.02 10.37
C GLN A 215 -8.28 1.88 9.11
N ARG A 216 -8.42 3.18 9.29
CA ARG A 216 -8.45 4.15 8.20
C ARG A 216 -7.58 5.34 8.55
N ILE A 217 -6.78 5.80 7.60
CA ILE A 217 -6.00 7.03 7.76
C ILE A 217 -7.00 8.18 8.01
N SER A 218 -6.81 8.90 9.12
CA SER A 218 -7.76 9.89 9.62
C SER A 218 -7.34 11.35 9.38
N ILE A 219 -6.43 11.59 8.44
CA ILE A 219 -6.08 12.93 7.94
C ILE A 219 -6.71 13.16 6.56
N PRO A 220 -6.88 14.42 6.12
CA PRO A 220 -7.24 14.76 4.75
C PRO A 220 -6.29 14.14 3.73
N THR A 221 -6.84 13.40 2.76
CA THR A 221 -6.08 12.77 1.68
C THR A 221 -6.64 13.14 0.30
N VAL A 222 -5.75 13.35 -0.66
CA VAL A 222 -6.08 13.52 -2.07
C VAL A 222 -5.49 12.35 -2.85
N HIS A 223 -6.32 11.65 -3.61
CA HIS A 223 -5.90 10.55 -4.48
C HIS A 223 -6.08 10.99 -5.94
N VAL A 224 -4.98 11.14 -6.66
CA VAL A 224 -4.98 11.49 -8.08
C VAL A 224 -4.81 10.23 -8.90
N ILE A 225 -5.75 9.94 -9.80
CA ILE A 225 -5.83 8.66 -10.51
C ILE A 225 -5.94 8.89 -12.02
N GLY A 226 -5.04 8.31 -12.81
CA GLY A 226 -5.12 8.36 -14.26
C GLY A 226 -6.26 7.48 -14.79
N ARG A 227 -7.16 8.05 -15.62
CA ARG A 227 -8.30 7.30 -16.19
C ARG A 227 -7.88 6.11 -17.05
N SER A 228 -6.73 6.21 -17.71
CA SER A 228 -6.15 5.16 -18.55
C SER A 228 -4.95 4.48 -17.89
N ASP A 229 -4.79 4.62 -16.58
CA ASP A 229 -3.71 3.99 -15.83
C ASP A 229 -3.96 2.48 -15.74
N PRO A 230 -3.05 1.61 -16.22
CA PRO A 230 -3.16 0.17 -16.02
C PRO A 230 -3.30 -0.20 -14.54
N LEU A 231 -2.67 0.57 -13.65
CA LEU A 231 -2.67 0.39 -12.20
C LEU A 231 -3.82 1.12 -11.48
N ARG A 232 -4.78 1.70 -12.21
CA ARG A 232 -5.92 2.47 -11.67
C ARG A 232 -6.62 1.77 -10.50
N ARG A 233 -6.87 0.46 -10.64
CA ARG A 233 -7.54 -0.35 -9.60
C ARG A 233 -6.78 -0.37 -8.27
N GLN A 234 -5.46 -0.31 -8.31
CA GLN A 234 -4.63 -0.23 -7.10
C GLN A 234 -4.84 1.12 -6.41
N SER A 235 -4.81 2.23 -7.15
CA SER A 235 -5.04 3.56 -6.57
C SER A 235 -6.42 3.68 -5.93
N GLU A 236 -7.46 3.12 -6.56
CA GLU A 236 -8.83 3.08 -5.98
C GLU A 236 -8.88 2.27 -4.68
N LEU A 237 -8.19 1.14 -4.64
CA LEU A 237 -8.10 0.29 -3.46
C LEU A 237 -7.36 1.00 -2.32
N GLN A 238 -6.28 1.72 -2.63
CA GLN A 238 -5.54 2.52 -1.67
C GLN A 238 -6.38 3.68 -1.11
N ALA A 239 -7.21 4.33 -1.93
CA ALA A 239 -8.15 5.35 -1.46
C ALA A 239 -9.13 4.81 -0.39
N ARG A 240 -9.52 3.54 -0.49
CA ARG A 240 -10.39 2.88 0.49
C ARG A 240 -9.72 2.57 1.83
N LEU A 241 -8.41 2.75 1.96
CA LEU A 241 -7.68 2.70 3.23
C LEU A 241 -7.70 4.05 3.99
N CYS A 242 -8.24 5.10 3.39
CA CYS A 242 -8.41 6.41 4.00
C CYS A 242 -9.85 6.62 4.48
N ASN A 243 -10.05 7.52 5.45
CA ASN A 243 -11.39 7.87 5.90
C ASN A 243 -12.16 8.55 4.76
N LYS A 244 -13.30 7.98 4.37
CA LYS A 244 -14.13 8.47 3.25
C LYS A 244 -14.55 9.94 3.39
N SER A 245 -14.80 10.43 4.61
CA SER A 245 -15.17 11.85 4.81
C SER A 245 -13.98 12.81 4.70
N LEU A 246 -12.75 12.28 4.72
CA LEU A 246 -11.50 13.01 4.63
C LEU A 246 -10.70 12.63 3.38
N ALA A 247 -11.28 11.89 2.44
CA ALA A 247 -10.60 11.51 1.20
C ALA A 247 -11.29 12.15 -0.01
N ARG A 248 -10.51 12.74 -0.91
CA ARG A 248 -10.95 13.17 -2.24
C ARG A 248 -10.22 12.40 -3.32
N VAL A 249 -10.97 11.93 -4.31
CA VAL A 249 -10.42 11.30 -5.51
C VAL A 249 -10.55 12.28 -6.67
N VAL A 250 -9.45 12.51 -7.39
CA VAL A 250 -9.40 13.32 -8.61
C VAL A 250 -8.96 12.42 -9.75
N GLU A 251 -9.83 12.21 -10.72
CA GLU A 251 -9.48 11.48 -11.94
C GLU A 251 -8.89 12.44 -12.97
N ILE A 252 -7.74 12.08 -13.53
CA ILE A 252 -7.03 12.91 -14.51
C ILE A 252 -6.99 12.23 -15.88
N SER A 253 -6.81 13.03 -16.93
CA SER A 253 -6.54 12.49 -18.27
C SER A 253 -5.19 11.75 -18.31
N GLY A 254 -5.10 10.68 -19.10
CA GLY A 254 -3.88 9.90 -19.30
C GLY A 254 -3.73 8.66 -18.38
N GLY A 255 -2.55 8.05 -18.46
CA GLY A 255 -2.20 6.81 -17.76
C GLY A 255 -1.44 7.02 -16.45
N HIS A 256 -0.48 6.14 -16.16
CA HIS A 256 0.34 6.17 -14.93
C HIS A 256 1.34 7.33 -14.91
N ARG A 257 0.89 8.54 -14.55
CA ARG A 257 1.73 9.75 -14.55
C ARG A 257 1.15 10.88 -13.71
N VAL A 258 2.00 11.84 -13.38
CA VAL A 258 1.58 13.14 -12.83
C VAL A 258 0.74 13.94 -13.85
N PRO A 259 -0.22 14.77 -13.38
CA PRO A 259 -1.06 15.60 -14.24
C PRO A 259 -0.21 16.58 -15.09
N ARG A 260 -0.61 16.79 -16.35
CA ARG A 260 0.11 17.67 -17.29
C ARG A 260 -0.75 18.70 -17.99
N THR A 261 -2.05 18.47 -18.08
CA THR A 261 -2.96 19.42 -18.71
C THR A 261 -3.35 20.50 -17.70
N SER A 262 -3.60 21.72 -18.16
CA SER A 262 -4.02 22.82 -17.28
C SER A 262 -5.31 22.47 -16.51
N SER A 263 -6.22 21.73 -17.14
CA SER A 263 -7.48 21.28 -16.51
C SER A 263 -7.25 20.27 -15.39
N ASP A 264 -6.37 19.27 -15.62
CA ASP A 264 -6.01 18.29 -14.59
C ASP A 264 -5.27 18.97 -13.43
N LEU A 265 -4.30 19.84 -13.75
CA LEU A 265 -3.53 20.59 -12.75
C LEU A 265 -4.43 21.46 -11.87
N GLN A 266 -5.39 22.15 -12.48
CA GLN A 266 -6.36 22.98 -11.74
C GLN A 266 -7.24 22.13 -10.82
N SER A 267 -7.73 20.97 -11.30
CA SER A 267 -8.55 20.06 -10.52
C SER A 267 -7.79 19.49 -9.32
N VAL A 268 -6.53 19.09 -9.52
CA VAL A 268 -5.65 18.61 -8.46
C VAL A 268 -5.34 19.72 -7.46
N ALA A 269 -5.03 20.94 -7.93
CA ALA A 269 -4.77 22.07 -7.05
C ALA A 269 -5.96 22.38 -6.13
N PHE A 270 -7.19 22.40 -6.67
CA PHE A 270 -8.40 22.61 -5.85
C PHE A 270 -8.59 21.52 -4.79
N ALA A 271 -8.26 20.27 -5.10
CA ALA A 271 -8.33 19.18 -4.14
C ALA A 271 -7.28 19.32 -3.04
N ILE A 272 -6.05 19.74 -3.39
CA ILE A 272 -4.98 19.97 -2.40
C ILE A 272 -5.32 21.16 -1.50
N GLU A 273 -5.83 22.27 -2.05
CA GLU A 273 -6.29 23.40 -1.25
C GLU A 273 -7.38 23.00 -0.26
N TRP A 274 -8.30 22.13 -0.66
CA TRP A 274 -9.28 21.57 0.26
C TRP A 274 -8.62 20.75 1.38
N ALA A 275 -7.66 19.88 1.05
CA ALA A 275 -6.99 19.05 2.05
C ALA A 275 -6.25 19.91 3.08
N ILE A 276 -5.57 20.96 2.63
CA ILE A 276 -4.90 21.95 3.50
C ILE A 276 -5.91 22.63 4.42
N ARG A 277 -7.06 23.08 3.90
CA ARG A 277 -8.11 23.71 4.72
C ARG A 277 -8.67 22.75 5.75
N MET A 278 -8.97 21.51 5.36
CA MET A 278 -9.46 20.49 6.30
C MET A 278 -8.42 20.18 7.38
N ALA A 279 -7.14 20.14 7.00
CA ALA A 279 -6.05 19.86 7.91
C ALA A 279 -5.87 20.95 8.97
N GLN A 280 -6.33 22.19 8.73
CA GLN A 280 -6.32 23.28 9.70
C GLN A 280 -7.51 23.23 10.67
N LEU A 281 -8.58 22.51 10.33
CA LEU A 281 -9.79 22.37 11.14
C LEU A 281 -9.72 21.19 12.12
N GLN A 282 -8.72 20.31 11.95
CA GLN A 282 -8.39 19.21 12.86
C GLN A 282 -7.37 19.66 13.91
#